data_AF-A0A3D0M9N4-F1
#
_entry.id   AF-A0A3D0M9N4-F1
#
_cell.length_a   1.000
_cell.length_b   1.000
_cell.length_c   1.000
_cell.angle_alpha   90.00
_cell.angle_beta   90.00
_cell.angle_gamma   90.00
#
_symmetry.space_group_name_H-M   'P 1'
#
loop_
_entity.id
_entity.type
_entity.pdbx_description
1 polymer ?
#
loop_
_entity_poly.entity_id
_entity_poly.type
_entity_poly.pdbx_seq_one_letter_code
_entity_poly.pdbx_strand_id
1 'polypeptide(L)' 'MKKQFKWSSGKLKTGFIGTPILNLLLSKYGFSAKAYDLLFNEDYPGWLYEVNNGATTIWERWNAVLPDGKLSDLTMNS' A
#
# COMPACT_ATOMS: atom_id res chain seq x y z
N MET A 1 -1.77 -17.97 0.47
CA MET A 1 -1.19 -16.69 0.98
C MET A 1 0.32 -16.57 0.81
N LYS A 2 1.15 -17.49 1.36
CA LYS A 2 2.63 -17.40 1.28
C LYS A 2 3.20 -17.21 -0.14
N LYS A 3 2.66 -17.90 -1.15
CA LYS A 3 3.06 -17.77 -2.57
C LYS A 3 2.78 -16.38 -3.16
N GLN A 4 1.64 -15.78 -2.81
CA GLN A 4 1.27 -14.44 -3.30
C GLN A 4 2.14 -13.34 -2.67
N PHE A 5 2.42 -13.43 -1.37
CA PHE A 5 3.34 -12.51 -0.70
C PHE A 5 4.77 -12.57 -1.25
N LYS A 6 5.24 -13.77 -1.59
CA LYS A 6 6.54 -13.94 -2.27
C LYS A 6 6.53 -13.27 -3.65
N TRP A 7 5.43 -13.40 -4.40
CA TRP A 7 5.30 -12.77 -5.71
C TRP A 7 5.15 -11.23 -5.66
N SER A 8 4.54 -10.70 -4.61
CA SER A 8 4.45 -9.25 -4.40
C SER A 8 5.70 -8.66 -3.75
N SER A 9 6.72 -9.47 -3.43
CA SER A 9 7.88 -9.07 -2.61
C SER A 9 7.48 -8.40 -1.30
N GLY A 10 6.37 -8.84 -0.70
CA GLY A 10 5.84 -8.25 0.53
C GLY A 10 5.22 -6.86 0.39
N LYS A 11 4.95 -6.39 -0.85
CA LYS A 11 4.34 -5.09 -1.11
C LYS A 11 2.86 -5.21 -1.47
N LEU A 12 2.13 -4.10 -1.34
CA LEU A 12 0.74 -4.01 -1.78
C LEU A 12 0.65 -4.19 -3.31
N LYS A 13 -0.35 -4.96 -3.74
CA LYS A 13 -0.72 -5.11 -5.16
C LYS A 13 -2.23 -5.03 -5.37
N THR A 14 -2.96 -4.57 -4.35
CA THR A 14 -4.41 -4.41 -4.38
C THR A 14 -4.79 -2.98 -4.72
N GLY A 15 -5.87 -2.83 -5.48
CA GLY A 15 -6.56 -1.55 -5.67
C GLY A 15 -7.79 -1.43 -4.76
N PHE A 16 -8.73 -0.58 -5.16
CA PHE A 16 -9.92 -0.17 -4.40
C PHE A 16 -10.69 -1.32 -3.71
N ILE A 17 -10.90 -2.45 -4.40
CA ILE A 17 -11.68 -3.57 -3.84
C ILE A 17 -10.88 -4.42 -2.85
N GLY A 18 -9.58 -4.60 -3.11
CA GLY A 18 -8.75 -5.53 -2.34
C GLY A 18 -8.14 -4.91 -1.07
N THR A 19 -7.73 -3.64 -1.15
CA THR A 19 -7.07 -2.93 -0.04
C THR A 19 -7.90 -2.90 1.25
N PRO A 20 -9.22 -2.60 1.26
CA PRO A 20 -9.98 -2.51 2.50
C PRO A 20 -10.15 -3.86 3.21
N ILE A 21 -10.05 -4.98 2.48
CA ILE A 21 -10.27 -6.33 3.05
C ILE A 21 -8.97 -7.10 3.33
N LEU A 22 -7.84 -6.67 2.77
CA LEU A 22 -6.58 -7.43 2.81
C LEU A 22 -6.08 -7.67 4.24
N ASN A 23 -5.89 -6.61 5.03
CA ASN A 23 -5.38 -6.72 6.40
C ASN A 23 -6.37 -7.42 7.34
N LEU A 24 -7.68 -7.26 7.09
CA LEU A 24 -8.73 -7.96 7.83
C LEU A 24 -8.64 -9.47 7.59
N LEU A 25 -8.55 -9.90 6.33
CA LEU A 25 -8.44 -11.32 5.99
C LEU A 25 -7.11 -11.93 6.46
N LEU A 26 -6.00 -11.20 6.32
CA LEU A 26 -4.71 -11.66 6.84
C LEU A 26 -4.78 -11.94 8.34
N SER A 27 -5.32 -10.99 9.10
CA SER A 27 -5.47 -11.14 10.55
C SER A 27 -6.43 -12.29 10.90
N LYS A 28 -7.60 -12.35 10.23
CA LYS A 28 -8.62 -13.39 10.45
C LYS A 28 -8.10 -14.81 10.24
N TYR A 29 -7.19 -15.01 9.28
CA TYR A 29 -6.65 -16.33 8.93
C TYR A 29 -5.25 -16.60 9.52
N GLY A 30 -4.84 -15.89 10.57
CA GLY A 30 -3.61 -16.19 11.32
C GLY A 30 -2.32 -15.62 10.71
N PHE A 31 -2.43 -14.66 9.80
CA PHE A 31 -1.31 -13.97 9.16
C PHE A 31 -1.14 -12.53 9.69
N SER A 32 -1.48 -12.26 10.96
CA SER A 32 -1.42 -10.91 11.55
C SER A 32 -0.03 -10.27 11.43
N ALA A 33 1.05 -11.05 11.60
CA ALA A 33 2.42 -10.54 11.41
C ALA A 33 2.61 -9.96 9.99
N LYS A 34 2.04 -10.60 8.96
CA LYS A 34 2.11 -10.11 7.58
C LYS A 34 1.21 -8.89 7.35
N ALA A 35 0.10 -8.77 8.07
CA ALA A 35 -0.72 -7.56 8.05
C ALA A 35 0.05 -6.36 8.64
N TYR A 36 0.78 -6.57 9.74
CA TYR A 36 1.68 -5.55 10.30
C TYR A 36 2.85 -5.23 9.37
N ASP A 37 3.49 -6.23 8.77
CA ASP A 37 4.55 -6.01 7.77
C ASP A 37 4.06 -5.10 6.63
N LEU A 38 2.81 -5.24 6.17
CA LEU A 38 2.22 -4.37 5.15
C LEU A 38 1.88 -2.98 5.68
N LEU A 39 1.31 -2.90 6.89
CA LEU A 39 0.91 -1.64 7.49
C LEU A 39 2.12 -0.72 7.76
N PHE A 40 3.23 -1.31 8.21
CA PHE A 40 4.46 -0.60 8.54
C PHE A 40 5.47 -0.55 7.39
N ASN A 41 5.07 -0.92 6.17
CA ASN A 41 5.95 -0.78 5.02
C ASN A 41 6.05 0.70 4.60
N GLU A 42 7.25 1.25 4.70
CA GLU A 42 7.56 2.64 4.35
C GLU A 42 7.91 2.83 2.86
N ASP A 43 8.15 1.74 2.12
CA ASP A 43 8.46 1.81 0.69
C ASP A 43 7.18 1.94 -0.17
N TYR A 44 7.36 2.48 -1.37
CA TYR A 44 6.36 2.36 -2.44
C TYR A 44 6.10 0.89 -2.83
N PRO A 45 4.84 0.47 -3.05
CA PRO A 45 3.58 1.13 -2.63
C PRO A 45 3.20 0.80 -1.17
N GLY A 46 2.73 1.80 -0.41
CA GLY A 46 2.34 1.63 1.00
C GLY A 46 1.70 2.89 1.60
N TRP A 47 1.02 2.73 2.73
CA TRP A 47 0.42 3.86 3.46
C TRP A 47 1.48 4.79 4.06
N LEU A 48 2.54 4.22 4.66
CA LEU A 48 3.60 5.03 5.24
C LEU A 48 4.48 5.69 4.17
N TYR A 49 4.48 5.18 2.94
CA TYR A 49 5.07 5.91 1.81
C TYR A 49 4.35 7.25 1.58
N GLU A 50 3.02 7.30 1.68
CA GLU A 50 2.26 8.56 1.57
C GLU A 50 2.63 9.52 2.71
N VAL A 51 2.64 9.00 3.95
CA VAL A 51 3.00 9.77 5.15
C VAL A 51 4.42 10.33 5.05
N ASN A 52 5.39 9.52 4.62
CA ASN A 52 6.78 9.92 4.44
C ASN A 52 6.95 10.99 3.35
N ASN A 53 6.01 11.08 2.41
CA ASN A 53 5.94 12.12 1.39
C ASN A 53 5.03 13.30 1.81
N GLY A 54 4.67 13.40 3.09
CA GLY A 54 3.94 14.55 3.64
C GLY A 54 2.42 14.51 3.45
N ALA A 55 1.85 13.35 3.14
CA ALA A 55 0.40 13.21 3.02
C ALA A 55 -0.30 13.47 4.36
N THR A 56 -1.33 14.33 4.35
CA THR A 56 -2.25 14.54 5.48
C THR A 56 -3.61 13.89 5.27
N THR A 57 -3.81 13.27 4.11
CA THR A 57 -4.99 12.52 3.66
C THR A 57 -4.53 11.31 2.85
N ILE A 58 -5.41 10.33 2.63
CA ILE A 58 -5.09 9.19 1.75
C ILE A 58 -5.19 9.65 0.29
N TRP A 59 -4.21 9.27 -0.52
CA TRP A 59 -4.20 9.59 -1.95
C TRP A 59 -5.08 8.65 -2.77
N GLU A 60 -5.55 9.11 -3.92
CA GLU A 60 -6.26 8.25 -4.88
C GLU A 60 -5.36 7.10 -5.37
N ARG A 61 -4.06 7.37 -5.54
CA ARG A 61 -3.07 6.43 -6.07
C ARG A 61 -1.92 6.27 -5.11
N TRP A 62 -1.44 5.03 -4.96
CA TRP A 62 -0.20 4.73 -4.24
C TRP A 62 1.03 5.48 -4.79
N ASN A 63 0.99 5.88 -6.06
CA ASN A 63 2.03 6.65 -6.73
C ASN A 63 1.59 8.08 -7.08
N ALA A 64 0.64 8.68 -6.34
CA ALA A 64 0.22 10.06 -6.58
C ALA A 64 1.42 11.02 -6.63
N VAL A 65 2.38 10.81 -5.71
CA VAL A 65 3.74 11.35 -5.75
C VAL A 65 4.73 10.21 -6.06
N LEU A 66 5.57 10.42 -7.07
CA LEU A 66 6.62 9.49 -7.50
C LEU A 66 7.83 9.55 -6.56
N PRO A 67 8.74 8.55 -6.58
CA PRO A 67 9.92 8.54 -5.71
C PRO A 67 10.89 9.74 -5.91
N ASP A 68 10.79 10.46 -7.03
CA ASP A 68 11.55 11.68 -7.29
C ASP A 68 10.84 12.97 -6.80
N GLY A 69 9.71 12.82 -6.10
CA GLY A 69 8.90 13.92 -5.58
C GLY A 69 7.97 14.57 -6.60
N LYS A 70 7.97 14.13 -7.86
CA LYS A 70 7.05 14.67 -8.88
C LYS A 70 5.67 14.04 -8.76
N LEU A 71 4.66 14.80 -9.14
CA LEU A 71 3.31 14.27 -9.30
C LEU A 71 3.26 13.29 -10.47
N SER A 72 2.53 12.19 -10.29
CA SER A 72 2.14 11.34 -11.41
C SER A 72 1.06 12.03 -12.27
N ASP A 73 0.61 11.35 -13.33
CA ASP A 73 -0.36 11.85 -14.30
C ASP A 73 -1.52 12.64 -13.65
N LEU A 74 -1.66 13.91 -14.05
CA LEU A 74 -2.60 14.87 -13.46
C LEU A 74 -4.02 14.74 -13.98
N THR A 75 -4.28 13.88 -14.98
CA THR A 75 -5.65 13.69 -15.50
C THR A 75 -6.59 13.14 -14.44
N MET A 76 -6.07 12.32 -13.52
CA MET A 76 -6.82 11.73 -12.41
C MET A 76 -5.86 11.38 -11.28
N ASN A 77 -5.57 12.36 -10.42
CA ASN A 77 -4.69 12.24 -9.26
C ASN A 77 -5.18 13.20 -8.15
N SER A 78 -5.87 12.64 -7.15
CA SER A 78 -6.49 13.37 -6.02
C SER A 78 -5.92 13.00 -4.66
#